data_AF-A0A927NXC5-F1
#
_entry.id   AF-A0A927NXC5-F1
#
_cell.length_a   1.000
_cell.length_b   1.000
_cell.length_c   1.000
_cell.angle_alpha   90.00
_cell.angle_beta   90.00
_cell.angle_gamma   90.00
#
_symmetry.space_group_name_H-M   'P 1'
#
loop_
_entity.id
_entity.type
_entity.pdbx_description
1 polymer ?
#
loop_
_entity_poly.entity_id
_entity_poly.type
_entity_poly.pdbx_seq_one_letter_code
_entity_poly.pdbx_strand_id
1 'polypeptide(L)'
;MTIKQGEVKVTKRLLICLLIVVTVFSGVFASAETWRSELYPTYWASGLQDSVGRFLHDFSYAGYKTGLTELPETIEGKYIDVTQEPYFADNTGTQDATDAIQAAIDAVGQAGGGTVYMPAGTYKLSLREERECALLVGYSNVLLKGAGVGETKLYCDTYKMREVQIIVVGQRRGSWDTPADGTVYPFSKDVPETPVNKIFLQSVSGLNVGDWVAVTSDWTEAYIKEMGMQSMWAESDIYGPRIYRKITAVDTQNGSVTLDAPTRCAMLMRDNARLYKINPSVSGSGLADFSIGNREYPIKSAATDLDAYAYQTKGTAGYNVHASDVIRFSLCVDSWMQNVSTYRPECNDRDVHMLSNGLEIMHCRGITVRNCSFSNAQYQGAGGNGYGYIISAGDCLLDTCSAISTRHGFSFKYAWSNGNVLYNCLSRGSWGGSDFHMMLSMANLVDNLTLDKDFIEAVVRPYGGAAGRIHGHTTTQTVFWNTHGESYFDGKRYIIDSRQYGWGYIIGTDGKADKVNTLPTAETEGGYGKVDTSPEDHVEGVGKGDTLDPQSLYQDQLRRRKFSGG
;
A
#
# COMPACT_ATOMS: atom_id res chain seq x y z
N MET A 1 -75.50 -33.79 -13.17
CA MET A 1 -76.85 -33.47 -13.67
C MET A 1 -77.16 -32.05 -13.23
N THR A 2 -77.24 -31.15 -14.21
CA THR A 2 -77.85 -29.81 -14.20
C THR A 2 -77.45 -28.81 -13.11
N ILE A 3 -76.64 -27.84 -13.55
CA ILE A 3 -76.34 -26.54 -12.94
C ILE A 3 -77.61 -25.67 -12.92
N LYS A 4 -77.87 -24.94 -11.83
CA LYS A 4 -78.73 -23.75 -11.83
C LYS A 4 -78.07 -22.57 -11.11
N GLN A 5 -78.22 -21.42 -11.77
CA GLN A 5 -77.73 -20.08 -11.46
C GLN A 5 -78.40 -19.45 -10.21
N GLY A 6 -77.70 -18.48 -9.62
CA GLY A 6 -78.25 -17.52 -8.64
C GLY A 6 -77.29 -16.33 -8.45
N GLU A 7 -77.78 -15.13 -8.75
CA GLU A 7 -77.13 -13.81 -8.82
C GLU A 7 -76.49 -13.29 -7.51
N VAL A 8 -75.52 -12.35 -7.59
CA VAL A 8 -75.53 -11.06 -6.84
C VAL A 8 -74.71 -9.96 -7.56
N LYS A 9 -75.43 -8.89 -7.91
CA LYS A 9 -75.11 -7.44 -8.03
C LYS A 9 -73.65 -6.94 -8.13
N VAL A 10 -73.36 -6.27 -9.25
CA VAL A 10 -72.19 -5.39 -9.47
C VAL A 10 -72.60 -3.93 -9.25
N THR A 11 -71.91 -3.22 -8.35
CA THR A 11 -72.00 -1.77 -8.17
C THR A 11 -71.00 -1.05 -9.07
N LYS A 12 -71.49 -0.05 -9.81
CA LYS A 12 -70.71 0.87 -10.67
C LYS A 12 -69.82 1.78 -9.80
N ARG A 13 -68.55 1.95 -10.19
CA ARG A 13 -67.75 3.14 -9.90
C ARG A 13 -67.16 3.69 -11.20
N LEU A 14 -67.38 5.01 -11.38
CA LEU A 14 -66.93 5.87 -12.47
C LEU A 14 -65.39 5.86 -12.57
N LEU A 15 -64.85 5.62 -13.77
CA LEU A 15 -63.46 5.93 -14.09
C LEU A 15 -63.39 7.34 -14.69
N ILE A 16 -62.67 8.24 -14.03
CA ILE A 16 -62.26 9.55 -14.57
C ILE A 16 -60.90 9.34 -15.24
N CYS A 17 -60.83 9.49 -16.56
CA CYS A 17 -59.58 9.47 -17.31
C CYS A 17 -58.83 10.80 -17.11
N LEU A 18 -57.70 10.74 -16.40
CA LEU A 18 -56.74 11.84 -16.33
C LEU A 18 -55.75 11.70 -17.50
N LEU A 19 -55.79 12.63 -18.46
CA LEU A 19 -54.79 12.72 -19.53
C LEU A 19 -53.51 13.32 -18.95
N ILE A 20 -52.47 12.51 -18.78
CA ILE A 20 -51.12 13.00 -18.45
C ILE A 20 -50.40 13.28 -19.77
N VAL A 21 -50.15 14.57 -20.06
CA VAL A 21 -49.25 14.99 -21.13
C VAL A 21 -47.82 14.81 -20.61
N VAL A 22 -47.14 13.76 -21.08
CA VAL A 22 -45.71 13.56 -20.83
C VAL A 22 -44.93 14.36 -21.88
N THR A 23 -44.43 15.53 -21.49
CA THR A 23 -43.38 16.24 -22.25
C THR A 23 -42.09 15.45 -22.13
N VAL A 24 -41.72 14.72 -23.19
CA VAL A 24 -40.41 14.09 -23.33
C VAL A 24 -39.41 15.21 -23.62
N PHE A 25 -38.69 15.66 -22.59
CA PHE A 25 -37.48 16.45 -22.78
C PHE A 25 -36.38 15.51 -23.31
N SER A 26 -36.21 15.48 -24.63
CA SER A 26 -35.03 14.89 -25.27
C SER A 26 -33.84 15.81 -25.03
N GLY A 27 -33.33 15.83 -23.80
CA GLY A 27 -32.03 16.39 -23.50
C GLY A 27 -30.97 15.53 -24.18
N VAL A 28 -30.46 16.00 -25.32
CA VAL A 28 -29.20 15.50 -25.86
C VAL A 28 -28.12 15.95 -24.88
N PHE A 29 -27.81 15.11 -23.88
CA PHE A 29 -26.57 15.28 -23.14
C PHE A 29 -25.45 15.05 -24.14
N ALA A 30 -24.77 16.12 -24.55
CA ALA A 30 -23.49 15.98 -25.21
C ALA A 30 -22.60 15.18 -24.25
N SER A 31 -22.24 13.95 -24.62
CA SER A 31 -21.16 13.24 -23.92
C SER A 31 -19.96 14.18 -23.94
N ALA A 32 -19.41 14.51 -22.78
CA ALA A 32 -18.15 15.22 -22.73
C ALA A 32 -17.14 14.45 -23.61
N GLU A 33 -16.39 15.17 -24.44
CA GLU A 33 -15.38 14.58 -25.28
C GLU A 33 -14.31 13.97 -24.37
N THR A 34 -14.18 12.64 -24.39
CA THR A 34 -13.16 11.94 -23.62
C THR A 34 -11.83 11.96 -24.36
N TRP A 35 -10.72 12.05 -23.64
CA TRP A 35 -9.38 11.97 -24.21
C TRP A 35 -8.61 10.78 -23.65
N ARG A 36 -7.65 10.26 -24.41
CA ARG A 36 -6.75 9.18 -23.97
C ARG A 36 -5.32 9.71 -23.93
N SER A 37 -4.53 9.20 -22.98
CA SER A 37 -3.10 9.46 -22.94
C SER A 37 -2.39 8.93 -24.19
N GLU A 38 -1.39 9.66 -24.68
CA GLU A 38 -0.55 9.20 -25.79
C GLU A 38 0.28 7.96 -25.41
N LEU A 39 0.56 7.78 -24.12
CA LEU A 39 1.25 6.60 -23.57
C LEU A 39 0.30 5.42 -23.29
N TYR A 40 -1.02 5.62 -23.38
CA TYR A 40 -2.02 4.58 -23.16
C TYR A 40 -3.14 4.57 -24.23
N PRO A 41 -2.78 4.43 -25.52
CA PRO A 41 -3.75 4.37 -26.61
C PRO A 41 -4.66 3.14 -26.51
N THR A 42 -5.73 3.08 -27.29
CA THR A 42 -6.68 1.96 -27.26
C THR A 42 -6.02 0.60 -27.54
N TYR A 43 -4.99 0.60 -28.38
CA TYR A 43 -4.17 -0.56 -28.73
C TYR A 43 -2.97 -0.78 -27.79
N TRP A 44 -2.92 -0.12 -26.64
CA TRP A 44 -1.84 -0.29 -25.68
C TRP A 44 -1.63 -1.77 -25.31
N ALA A 45 -0.35 -2.15 -25.24
CA ALA A 45 0.13 -3.41 -24.71
C ALA A 45 1.36 -3.14 -23.85
N SER A 46 1.63 -4.02 -22.88
CA SER A 46 2.80 -3.89 -22.01
C SER A 46 4.09 -3.82 -22.83
N GLY A 47 4.97 -2.86 -22.49
CA GLY A 47 6.21 -2.58 -23.21
C GLY A 47 6.08 -1.66 -24.44
N LEU A 48 4.87 -1.18 -24.78
CA LEU A 48 4.69 -0.15 -25.79
C LEU A 48 5.44 1.13 -25.37
N GLN A 49 6.32 1.61 -26.24
CA GLN A 49 7.11 2.82 -26.06
C GLN A 49 6.74 3.87 -27.09
N ASP A 50 6.94 5.14 -26.72
CA ASP A 50 6.91 6.25 -27.66
C ASP A 50 8.27 6.48 -28.35
N SER A 51 8.38 7.54 -29.15
CA SER A 51 9.60 7.85 -29.92
C SER A 51 10.83 8.22 -29.09
N VAL A 52 10.66 8.53 -27.79
CA VAL A 52 11.76 8.89 -26.88
C VAL A 52 11.97 7.83 -25.80
N GLY A 53 11.31 6.68 -25.91
CA GLY A 53 11.48 5.52 -25.02
C GLY A 53 10.65 5.56 -23.74
N ARG A 54 9.67 6.47 -23.61
CA ARG A 54 8.73 6.49 -22.48
C ARG A 54 7.71 5.38 -22.62
N PHE A 55 7.28 4.80 -21.50
CA PHE A 55 6.28 3.73 -21.46
C PHE A 55 5.56 3.70 -20.12
N LEU A 56 4.47 2.93 -20.03
CA LEU A 56 3.78 2.64 -18.77
C LEU A 56 3.95 1.17 -18.38
N HIS A 57 4.27 0.92 -17.11
CA HIS A 57 4.30 -0.43 -16.56
C HIS A 57 2.89 -1.04 -16.50
N ASP A 58 2.81 -2.37 -16.52
CA ASP A 58 1.57 -3.11 -16.24
C ASP A 58 1.40 -3.30 -14.73
N PHE A 59 0.50 -2.52 -14.13
CA PHE A 59 0.19 -2.53 -12.70
C PHE A 59 -0.89 -3.55 -12.32
N SER A 60 -1.46 -4.27 -13.29
CA SER A 60 -2.52 -5.24 -13.04
C SER A 60 -2.12 -6.36 -12.08
N TYR A 61 -0.83 -6.60 -11.85
CA TYR A 61 -0.30 -7.62 -10.93
C TYR A 61 -0.38 -7.24 -9.46
N ALA A 62 -0.78 -6.01 -9.13
CA ALA A 62 -0.91 -5.58 -7.75
C ALA A 62 -2.10 -6.25 -7.03
N GLY A 63 -1.86 -6.63 -5.77
CA GLY A 63 -2.86 -7.12 -4.83
C GLY A 63 -2.90 -8.65 -4.66
N TYR A 64 -3.77 -9.08 -3.76
CA TYR A 64 -4.01 -10.46 -3.36
C TYR A 64 -4.19 -11.37 -4.57
N LYS A 65 -3.32 -12.39 -4.69
CA LYS A 65 -3.31 -13.33 -5.82
C LYS A 65 -3.35 -12.59 -7.16
N THR A 66 -2.48 -11.59 -7.29
CA THR A 66 -2.32 -10.72 -8.46
C THR A 66 -3.53 -9.85 -8.79
N GLY A 67 -4.47 -9.64 -7.87
CA GLY A 67 -5.70 -8.85 -8.11
C GLY A 67 -6.77 -9.57 -8.95
N LEU A 68 -6.57 -10.85 -9.26
CA LEU A 68 -7.55 -11.67 -10.01
C LEU A 68 -8.54 -12.40 -9.11
N THR A 69 -8.25 -12.49 -7.81
CA THR A 69 -9.09 -13.20 -6.84
C THR A 69 -9.72 -12.21 -5.87
N GLU A 70 -11.00 -12.37 -5.59
CA GLU A 70 -11.67 -11.60 -4.53
C GLU A 70 -11.12 -11.95 -3.15
N LEU A 71 -11.25 -11.01 -2.22
CA LEU A 71 -10.84 -11.21 -0.84
C LEU A 71 -11.79 -12.22 -0.15
N PRO A 72 -11.26 -13.24 0.54
CA PRO A 72 -12.10 -14.20 1.27
C PRO A 72 -12.86 -13.54 2.44
N GLU A 73 -14.17 -13.73 2.53
CA GLU A 73 -14.94 -13.32 3.72
C GLU A 73 -14.74 -14.26 4.93
N THR A 74 -14.39 -15.51 4.63
CA THR A 74 -14.05 -16.59 5.56
C THR A 74 -12.91 -17.41 4.98
N ILE A 75 -12.10 -18.03 5.84
CA ILE A 75 -11.12 -19.03 5.41
C ILE A 75 -11.60 -20.42 5.83
N GLU A 76 -11.58 -21.37 4.88
CA GLU A 76 -11.87 -22.78 5.16
C GLU A 76 -10.93 -23.33 6.23
N GLY A 77 -11.48 -24.04 7.21
CA GLY A 77 -10.72 -24.60 8.31
C GLY A 77 -11.42 -24.39 9.65
N LYS A 78 -10.62 -24.30 10.72
CA LYS A 78 -11.14 -24.20 12.08
C LYS A 78 -11.79 -22.84 12.31
N TYR A 79 -13.00 -22.83 12.85
CA TYR A 79 -13.69 -21.62 13.28
C TYR A 79 -13.69 -21.53 14.81
N ILE A 80 -13.20 -20.43 15.36
CA ILE A 80 -13.20 -20.16 16.81
C ILE A 80 -13.86 -18.82 17.07
N ASP A 81 -14.93 -18.81 17.86
CA ASP A 81 -15.41 -17.60 18.53
C ASP A 81 -14.62 -17.43 19.85
N VAL A 82 -13.88 -16.34 19.98
CA VAL A 82 -12.99 -16.12 21.13
C VAL A 82 -13.72 -15.98 22.47
N THR A 83 -15.03 -15.70 22.47
CA THR A 83 -15.84 -15.54 23.70
C THR A 83 -16.32 -16.88 24.27
N GLN A 84 -16.24 -17.96 23.49
CA GLN A 84 -16.70 -19.28 23.87
C GLN A 84 -15.60 -20.11 24.55
N GLU A 85 -15.98 -21.25 25.13
CA GLU A 85 -15.03 -22.21 25.69
C GLU A 85 -14.04 -22.69 24.62
N PRO A 86 -12.73 -22.82 24.92
CA PRO A 86 -12.08 -22.59 26.22
C PRO A 86 -11.46 -21.19 26.40
N TYR A 87 -11.68 -20.26 25.48
CA TYR A 87 -10.92 -19.00 25.42
C TYR A 87 -11.49 -17.90 26.31
N PHE A 88 -12.83 -17.78 26.37
CA PHE A 88 -13.55 -16.83 27.23
C PHE A 88 -12.98 -15.40 27.18
N ALA A 89 -12.56 -14.92 26.01
CA ALA A 89 -12.03 -13.58 25.82
C ALA A 89 -13.06 -12.54 26.24
N ASP A 90 -12.66 -11.61 27.12
CA ASP A 90 -13.54 -10.55 27.58
C ASP A 90 -13.81 -9.52 26.45
N ASN A 91 -15.06 -9.44 26.03
CA ASN A 91 -15.53 -8.47 25.04
C ASN A 91 -16.18 -7.23 25.68
N THR A 92 -16.09 -7.06 27.01
CA THR A 92 -16.55 -5.85 27.70
C THR A 92 -15.47 -4.76 27.79
N GLY A 93 -14.20 -5.11 27.57
CA GLY A 93 -13.05 -4.21 27.66
C GLY A 93 -12.51 -4.03 29.07
N THR A 94 -12.98 -4.83 30.03
CA THR A 94 -12.61 -4.72 31.45
C THR A 94 -11.33 -5.49 31.76
N GLN A 95 -11.25 -6.73 31.29
CA GLN A 95 -10.13 -7.65 31.45
C GLN A 95 -9.31 -7.72 30.17
N ASP A 96 -8.02 -8.05 30.33
CA ASP A 96 -7.14 -8.22 29.19
C ASP A 96 -7.50 -9.49 28.39
N ALA A 97 -7.77 -9.32 27.10
CA ALA A 97 -8.16 -10.38 26.18
C ALA A 97 -6.99 -10.91 25.34
N THR A 98 -5.77 -10.39 25.52
CA THR A 98 -4.65 -10.62 24.60
C THR A 98 -4.29 -12.09 24.48
N ASP A 99 -4.20 -12.81 25.61
CA ASP A 99 -3.83 -14.23 25.60
C ASP A 99 -4.93 -15.13 25.06
N ALA A 100 -6.20 -14.84 25.40
CA ALA A 100 -7.32 -15.61 24.92
C ALA A 100 -7.40 -15.54 23.38
N ILE A 101 -7.23 -14.32 22.82
CA ILE A 101 -7.22 -14.11 21.37
C ILE A 101 -5.97 -14.74 20.73
N GLN A 102 -4.79 -14.58 21.31
CA GLN A 102 -3.57 -15.20 20.78
C GLN A 102 -3.67 -16.73 20.78
N ALA A 103 -4.18 -17.34 21.85
CA ALA A 103 -4.37 -18.78 21.93
C ALA A 103 -5.37 -19.29 20.88
N ALA A 104 -6.39 -18.50 20.54
CA ALA A 104 -7.30 -18.82 19.45
C ALA A 104 -6.61 -18.75 18.08
N ILE A 105 -5.79 -17.71 17.83
CA ILE A 105 -4.96 -17.58 16.62
C ILE A 105 -4.03 -18.78 16.48
N ASP A 106 -3.31 -19.15 17.54
CA ASP A 106 -2.39 -20.28 17.53
C ASP A 106 -3.13 -21.60 17.28
N ALA A 107 -4.29 -21.80 17.90
CA ALA A 107 -5.08 -23.01 17.73
C ALA A 107 -5.72 -23.15 16.34
N VAL A 108 -6.08 -22.04 15.68
CA VAL A 108 -6.51 -22.04 14.27
C VAL A 108 -5.32 -22.30 13.35
N GLY A 109 -4.19 -21.61 13.58
CA GLY A 109 -2.98 -21.76 12.80
C GLY A 109 -2.39 -23.17 12.85
N GLN A 110 -2.31 -23.78 14.04
CA GLN A 110 -1.86 -25.17 14.24
C GLN A 110 -2.80 -26.20 13.61
N ALA A 111 -4.07 -25.85 13.41
CA ALA A 111 -5.03 -26.69 12.70
C ALA A 111 -4.94 -26.54 11.16
N GLY A 112 -4.00 -25.74 10.64
CA GLY A 112 -3.77 -25.53 9.22
C GLY A 112 -4.47 -24.30 8.63
N GLY A 113 -5.17 -23.52 9.44
CA GLY A 113 -5.89 -22.33 9.02
C GLY A 113 -7.36 -22.32 9.42
N GLY A 114 -8.03 -21.21 9.12
CA GLY A 114 -9.43 -20.94 9.42
C GLY A 114 -9.66 -19.53 9.94
N THR A 115 -10.70 -19.36 10.75
CA THR A 115 -11.18 -18.04 11.20
C THR A 115 -11.21 -17.95 12.73
N VAL A 116 -10.55 -16.93 13.26
CA VAL A 116 -10.70 -16.45 14.63
C VAL A 116 -11.69 -15.29 14.59
N TYR A 117 -12.89 -15.52 15.10
CA TYR A 117 -13.98 -14.57 15.14
C TYR A 117 -14.06 -13.89 16.51
N MET A 118 -14.17 -12.57 16.48
CA MET A 118 -14.39 -11.69 17.62
C MET A 118 -15.78 -11.05 17.47
N PRO A 119 -16.80 -11.53 18.20
CA PRO A 119 -18.10 -10.88 18.25
C PRO A 119 -18.04 -9.38 18.58
N ALA A 120 -19.17 -8.68 18.42
CA ALA A 120 -19.26 -7.28 18.81
C ALA A 120 -18.88 -7.09 20.29
N GLY A 121 -18.19 -6.00 20.58
CA GLY A 121 -17.64 -5.68 21.89
C GLY A 121 -16.28 -5.01 21.84
N THR A 122 -15.75 -4.68 23.01
CA THR A 122 -14.43 -4.10 23.17
C THR A 122 -13.49 -5.14 23.78
N TYR A 123 -12.36 -5.38 23.12
CA TYR A 123 -11.33 -6.30 23.59
C TYR A 123 -10.12 -5.48 24.00
N LYS A 124 -9.82 -5.47 25.30
CA LYS A 124 -8.64 -4.80 25.84
C LYS A 124 -7.40 -5.64 25.54
N LEU A 125 -6.42 -5.02 24.92
CA LEU A 125 -5.12 -5.59 24.59
C LEU A 125 -4.02 -4.88 25.37
N SER A 126 -2.98 -5.63 25.73
CA SER A 126 -1.75 -5.08 26.28
C SER A 126 -0.53 -5.71 25.63
N LEU A 127 0.53 -4.92 25.49
CA LEU A 127 1.85 -5.48 25.29
C LEU A 127 2.34 -6.11 26.58
N ARG A 128 3.06 -7.22 26.42
CA ARG A 128 3.79 -7.86 27.50
C ARG A 128 5.27 -7.65 27.30
N GLU A 129 6.03 -7.60 28.38
CA GLU A 129 7.46 -7.28 28.34
C GLU A 129 8.26 -8.23 27.46
N GLU A 130 7.81 -9.49 27.34
CA GLU A 130 8.40 -10.53 26.49
C GLU A 130 7.91 -10.54 25.03
N ARG A 131 6.94 -9.70 24.66
CA ARG A 131 6.32 -9.69 23.32
C ARG A 131 6.56 -8.38 22.59
N GLU A 132 7.05 -8.48 21.36
CA GLU A 132 7.27 -7.33 20.46
C GLU A 132 5.97 -6.86 19.77
N CYS A 133 4.87 -7.59 19.97
CA CYS A 133 3.52 -7.20 19.59
C CYS A 133 2.45 -7.77 20.52
N ALA A 134 1.23 -7.22 20.49
CA ALA A 134 0.12 -7.75 21.29
C ALA A 134 -0.41 -9.05 20.67
N LEU A 135 -0.68 -9.06 19.36
CA LEU A 135 -1.18 -10.21 18.61
C LEU A 135 -0.28 -10.53 17.41
N LEU A 136 0.05 -11.80 17.23
CA LEU A 136 0.81 -12.33 16.10
C LEU A 136 -0.05 -13.32 15.30
N VAL A 137 -0.40 -12.94 14.07
CA VAL A 137 -0.96 -13.85 13.06
C VAL A 137 0.22 -14.46 12.27
N GLY A 138 0.87 -15.43 12.89
CA GLY A 138 2.12 -16.04 12.41
C GLY A 138 1.95 -17.29 11.54
N TYR A 139 0.72 -17.61 11.14
CA TYR A 139 0.37 -18.81 10.38
C TYR A 139 -0.29 -18.42 9.05
N SER A 140 -0.11 -19.26 8.04
CA SER A 140 -0.81 -19.12 6.76
C SER A 140 -2.28 -19.48 6.89
N ASN A 141 -3.13 -18.91 6.03
CA ASN A 141 -4.57 -19.15 5.98
C ASN A 141 -5.29 -18.88 7.32
N VAL A 142 -4.89 -17.85 8.06
CA VAL A 142 -5.60 -17.43 9.28
C VAL A 142 -6.27 -16.08 9.07
N LEU A 143 -7.56 -16.04 9.36
CA LEU A 143 -8.35 -14.81 9.34
C LEU A 143 -8.68 -14.38 10.77
N LEU A 144 -8.23 -13.19 11.18
CA LEU A 144 -8.71 -12.52 12.38
C LEU A 144 -9.86 -11.57 11.98
N LYS A 145 -11.08 -11.89 12.39
CA LYS A 145 -12.31 -11.23 11.93
C LYS A 145 -13.13 -10.70 13.09
N GLY A 146 -13.60 -9.46 12.99
CA GLY A 146 -14.60 -8.87 13.89
C GLY A 146 -16.02 -8.91 13.30
N ALA A 147 -16.97 -8.29 14.00
CA ALA A 147 -18.37 -8.17 13.57
C ALA A 147 -18.64 -6.95 12.67
N GLY A 148 -17.65 -6.07 12.48
CA GLY A 148 -17.76 -4.83 11.71
C GLY A 148 -16.93 -3.68 12.31
N VAL A 149 -16.60 -2.69 11.47
CA VAL A 149 -16.04 -1.41 11.93
C VAL A 149 -17.03 -0.75 12.89
N GLY A 150 -16.56 -0.34 14.07
CA GLY A 150 -17.38 0.24 15.14
C GLY A 150 -18.04 -0.80 16.06
N GLU A 151 -18.29 -2.02 15.58
CA GLU A 151 -18.94 -3.10 16.33
C GLU A 151 -17.94 -3.90 17.17
N THR A 152 -16.84 -4.32 16.57
CA THR A 152 -15.71 -4.96 17.27
C THR A 152 -14.60 -3.94 17.43
N LYS A 153 -14.20 -3.65 18.67
CA LYS A 153 -13.17 -2.66 19.00
C LYS A 153 -11.99 -3.33 19.71
N LEU A 154 -10.82 -3.31 19.09
CA LEU A 154 -9.56 -3.67 19.74
C LEU A 154 -8.96 -2.42 20.40
N TYR A 155 -8.83 -2.44 21.72
CA TYR A 155 -8.29 -1.31 22.49
C TYR A 155 -6.93 -1.68 23.07
N CYS A 156 -5.84 -1.09 22.56
CA CYS A 156 -4.51 -1.26 23.15
C CYS A 156 -4.34 -0.28 24.32
N ASP A 157 -4.34 -0.81 25.55
CA ASP A 157 -4.18 -0.02 26.78
C ASP A 157 -2.72 0.34 27.07
N THR A 158 -1.77 -0.32 26.41
CA THR A 158 -0.35 0.04 26.49
C THR A 158 -0.07 1.29 25.66
N TYR A 159 0.47 2.33 26.31
CA TYR A 159 0.85 3.59 25.65
C TYR A 159 2.37 3.77 25.49
N LYS A 160 3.20 2.96 26.16
CA LYS A 160 4.65 2.92 25.94
C LYS A 160 4.97 1.90 24.85
N MET A 161 4.85 2.32 23.60
CA MET A 161 4.86 1.46 22.42
C MET A 161 6.11 1.63 21.55
N ARG A 162 7.22 2.16 22.07
CA ARG A 162 8.44 2.39 21.27
C ARG A 162 8.88 1.10 20.56
N GLU A 163 9.01 1.18 19.23
CA GLU A 163 9.53 0.13 18.33
C GLU A 163 8.72 -1.19 18.32
N VAL A 164 7.45 -1.14 18.73
CA VAL A 164 6.57 -2.32 18.85
C VAL A 164 5.22 -2.10 18.14
N GLN A 165 4.56 -3.20 17.79
CA GLN A 165 3.33 -3.20 16.99
C GLN A 165 2.14 -3.71 17.81
N ILE A 166 0.90 -3.33 17.47
CA ILE A 166 -0.26 -3.98 18.12
C ILE A 166 -0.50 -5.35 17.48
N ILE A 167 -0.67 -5.39 16.16
CA ILE A 167 -0.87 -6.63 15.39
C ILE A 167 0.27 -6.81 14.39
N VAL A 168 0.85 -8.00 14.35
CA VAL A 168 1.77 -8.42 13.29
C VAL A 168 1.16 -9.59 12.52
N VAL A 169 1.09 -9.48 11.19
CA VAL A 169 0.83 -10.59 10.28
C VAL A 169 2.16 -11.01 9.66
N GLY A 170 2.51 -12.30 9.76
CA GLY A 170 3.80 -12.82 9.34
C GLY A 170 4.79 -12.98 10.49
N GLN A 171 5.99 -12.40 10.37
CA GLN A 171 7.03 -12.50 11.39
C GLN A 171 7.34 -11.15 12.04
N ARG A 172 7.62 -11.16 13.34
CA ARG A 172 7.98 -9.96 14.12
C ARG A 172 9.23 -9.27 13.60
N ARG A 173 10.21 -10.07 13.17
CA ARG A 173 11.52 -9.64 12.66
C ARG A 173 11.94 -10.50 11.49
N GLY A 174 12.81 -9.95 10.64
CA GLY A 174 13.43 -10.63 9.52
C GLY A 174 13.40 -9.76 8.28
N SER A 175 14.11 -10.20 7.25
CA SER A 175 14.10 -9.56 5.93
C SER A 175 14.28 -10.62 4.85
N TRP A 176 13.98 -10.25 3.61
CA TRP A 176 14.36 -11.03 2.43
C TRP A 176 15.65 -10.50 1.83
N ASP A 177 16.58 -10.09 2.70
CA ASP A 177 17.76 -9.40 2.22
C ASP A 177 18.86 -10.32 1.69
N THR A 178 18.80 -11.58 2.11
CA THR A 178 19.78 -12.63 1.83
C THR A 178 19.10 -13.90 1.31
N PRO A 179 19.81 -14.75 0.54
CA PRO A 179 19.28 -16.02 0.06
C PRO A 179 18.80 -16.94 1.19
N ALA A 180 17.60 -17.49 1.05
CA ALA A 180 17.03 -18.41 2.04
C ALA A 180 17.77 -19.76 2.14
N ASP A 181 18.41 -20.19 1.04
CA ASP A 181 19.18 -21.44 0.95
C ASP A 181 20.69 -21.19 0.79
N GLY A 182 21.14 -19.94 0.97
CA GLY A 182 22.54 -19.53 0.76
C GLY A 182 22.98 -19.49 -0.71
N THR A 183 22.12 -19.86 -1.66
CA THR A 183 22.48 -19.96 -3.09
C THR A 183 22.10 -18.68 -3.84
N VAL A 184 23.04 -18.17 -4.61
CA VAL A 184 22.85 -17.04 -5.52
C VAL A 184 22.93 -17.55 -6.96
N TYR A 185 22.03 -17.05 -7.81
CA TYR A 185 21.96 -17.37 -9.23
C TYR A 185 22.30 -16.10 -10.03
N PRO A 186 23.57 -15.90 -10.44
CA PRO A 186 23.95 -14.74 -11.22
C PRO A 186 23.29 -14.73 -12.59
N PHE A 187 23.00 -13.53 -13.09
CA PHE A 187 22.45 -13.39 -14.43
C PHE A 187 23.50 -13.73 -15.50
N SER A 188 23.03 -14.20 -16.65
CA SER A 188 23.83 -14.38 -17.87
C SER A 188 23.51 -13.36 -18.96
N LYS A 189 22.49 -12.50 -18.73
CA LYS A 189 22.15 -11.34 -19.56
C LYS A 189 21.61 -10.20 -18.70
N ASP A 190 21.83 -8.97 -19.15
CA ASP A 190 21.20 -7.80 -18.54
C ASP A 190 19.67 -7.86 -18.66
N VAL A 191 18.98 -7.33 -17.65
CA VAL A 191 17.55 -7.03 -17.70
C VAL A 191 17.40 -5.60 -18.21
N PRO A 192 16.66 -5.38 -19.31
CA PRO A 192 16.44 -4.03 -19.85
C PRO A 192 15.46 -3.24 -18.97
N GLU A 193 15.38 -1.93 -19.21
CA GLU A 193 14.42 -1.05 -18.54
C GLU A 193 12.96 -1.43 -18.87
N THR A 194 12.72 -1.87 -20.12
CA THR A 194 11.40 -2.37 -20.52
C THR A 194 11.04 -3.64 -19.75
N PRO A 195 9.82 -3.78 -19.22
CA PRO A 195 9.43 -4.93 -18.40
C PRO A 195 9.56 -6.26 -19.15
N VAL A 196 10.23 -7.23 -18.52
CA VAL A 196 10.34 -8.61 -19.01
C VAL A 196 9.95 -9.61 -17.93
N ASN A 197 9.42 -10.77 -18.31
CA ASN A 197 9.13 -11.85 -17.37
C ASN A 197 10.11 -13.02 -17.48
N LYS A 198 11.06 -12.99 -18.42
CA LYS A 198 12.06 -14.04 -18.62
C LYS A 198 13.45 -13.55 -18.20
N ILE A 199 14.09 -14.27 -17.29
CA ILE A 199 15.42 -13.96 -16.76
C ILE A 199 16.39 -15.07 -17.18
N PHE A 200 17.56 -14.69 -17.69
CA PHE A 200 18.61 -15.61 -18.10
C PHE A 200 19.68 -15.68 -17.01
N LEU A 201 20.02 -16.90 -16.60
CA LEU A 201 20.91 -17.20 -15.49
C LEU A 201 22.13 -17.99 -15.96
N GLN A 202 23.23 -17.92 -15.22
CA GLN A 202 24.40 -18.76 -15.49
C GLN A 202 24.14 -20.24 -15.21
N SER A 203 23.23 -20.52 -14.26
CA SER A 203 22.73 -21.85 -13.96
C SER A 203 21.30 -21.75 -13.43
N VAL A 204 20.47 -22.75 -13.73
CA VAL A 204 19.13 -22.91 -13.17
C VAL A 204 19.03 -24.13 -12.26
N SER A 205 20.15 -24.83 -12.01
CA SER A 205 20.18 -26.04 -11.20
C SER A 205 19.75 -25.73 -9.76
N GLY A 206 18.67 -26.38 -9.30
CA GLY A 206 18.11 -26.16 -7.96
C GLY A 206 16.91 -25.23 -7.93
N LEU A 207 16.59 -24.52 -9.01
CA LEU A 207 15.36 -23.73 -9.14
C LEU A 207 14.20 -24.61 -9.63
N ASN A 208 13.02 -24.40 -9.05
CA ASN A 208 11.79 -25.11 -9.41
C ASN A 208 10.65 -24.14 -9.69
N VAL A 209 9.68 -24.60 -10.49
CA VAL A 209 8.38 -23.92 -10.59
C VAL A 209 7.75 -23.83 -9.21
N GLY A 210 7.27 -22.65 -8.86
CA GLY A 210 6.67 -22.36 -7.57
C GLY A 210 7.62 -21.74 -6.54
N ASP A 211 8.93 -21.77 -6.77
CA ASP A 211 9.90 -21.09 -5.90
C ASP A 211 9.62 -19.59 -5.86
N TRP A 212 9.59 -19.05 -4.64
CA TRP A 212 9.61 -17.61 -4.41
C TRP A 212 11.04 -17.11 -4.47
N VAL A 213 11.25 -16.00 -5.18
CA VAL A 213 12.57 -15.46 -5.44
C VAL A 213 12.59 -13.95 -5.29
N ALA A 214 13.73 -13.40 -4.92
CA ALA A 214 14.05 -11.99 -5.10
C ALA A 214 14.95 -11.84 -6.33
N VAL A 215 14.56 -10.94 -7.22
CA VAL A 215 15.33 -10.50 -8.40
C VAL A 215 15.96 -9.16 -8.02
N THR A 216 17.29 -9.05 -8.08
CA THR A 216 18.02 -7.93 -7.49
C THR A 216 19.32 -7.60 -8.23
N SER A 217 19.86 -6.42 -7.95
CA SER A 217 21.22 -5.98 -8.28
C SER A 217 21.73 -5.10 -7.14
N ASP A 218 23.03 -4.87 -7.09
CA ASP A 218 23.64 -3.92 -6.15
C ASP A 218 23.60 -2.51 -6.72
N TRP A 219 23.78 -1.52 -5.85
CA TRP A 219 24.07 -0.15 -6.26
C TRP A 219 25.56 0.09 -6.12
N THR A 220 26.31 -0.42 -7.09
CA THR A 220 27.77 -0.27 -7.17
C THR A 220 28.15 1.20 -7.36
N GLU A 221 29.43 1.54 -7.20
CA GLU A 221 29.93 2.87 -7.58
C GLU A 221 29.54 3.27 -9.02
N ALA A 222 29.52 2.31 -9.96
CA ALA A 222 29.13 2.57 -11.34
C ALA A 222 27.65 2.97 -11.45
N TYR A 223 26.76 2.26 -10.75
CA TYR A 223 25.33 2.60 -10.68
C TYR A 223 25.11 3.95 -9.98
N ILE A 224 25.74 4.18 -8.82
CA ILE A 224 25.61 5.43 -8.07
C ILE A 224 26.07 6.63 -8.92
N LYS A 225 27.14 6.45 -9.71
CA LYS A 225 27.62 7.46 -10.65
C LYS A 225 26.66 7.70 -11.79
N GLU A 226 26.06 6.65 -12.37
CA GLU A 226 25.01 6.79 -13.39
C GLU A 226 23.82 7.59 -12.88
N MET A 227 23.42 7.34 -11.64
CA MET A 227 22.33 8.08 -10.96
C MET A 227 22.72 9.51 -10.54
N GLY A 228 23.99 9.91 -10.67
CA GLY A 228 24.47 11.20 -10.18
C GLY A 228 24.45 11.38 -8.66
N MET A 229 24.44 10.29 -7.88
CA MET A 229 24.21 10.30 -6.42
C MET A 229 25.48 10.13 -5.58
N GLN A 230 26.67 10.30 -6.15
CA GLN A 230 27.95 10.04 -5.49
C GLN A 230 28.21 10.88 -4.22
N SER A 231 27.54 12.03 -4.08
CA SER A 231 27.61 12.88 -2.88
C SER A 231 26.65 12.46 -1.76
N MET A 232 25.70 11.58 -2.05
CA MET A 232 24.61 11.19 -1.15
C MET A 232 24.64 9.71 -0.79
N TRP A 233 25.08 8.86 -1.71
CA TRP A 233 25.00 7.40 -1.64
C TRP A 233 26.39 6.75 -1.64
N ALA A 234 26.56 5.71 -0.83
CA ALA A 234 27.75 4.87 -0.77
C ALA A 234 27.37 3.38 -0.79
N GLU A 235 28.18 2.57 -1.49
CA GLU A 235 27.89 1.15 -1.75
C GLU A 235 27.67 0.32 -0.46
N SER A 236 28.44 0.57 0.60
CA SER A 236 28.38 -0.19 1.87
C SER A 236 27.07 -0.04 2.66
N ASP A 237 26.21 0.87 2.23
CA ASP A 237 25.27 1.52 3.13
C ASP A 237 23.82 1.51 2.62
N ILE A 238 23.61 1.01 1.40
CA ILE A 238 22.33 1.03 0.67
C ILE A 238 22.08 -0.31 -0.03
N TYR A 239 20.81 -0.66 -0.22
CA TYR A 239 20.43 -1.88 -0.91
C TYR A 239 19.73 -1.53 -2.22
N GLY A 240 20.09 -2.25 -3.29
CA GLY A 240 19.46 -2.10 -4.59
C GLY A 240 18.02 -2.66 -4.66
N PRO A 241 17.43 -2.71 -5.87
CA PRO A 241 16.08 -3.22 -6.07
C PRO A 241 15.93 -4.64 -5.51
N ARG A 242 14.78 -4.94 -4.92
CA ARG A 242 14.35 -6.32 -4.65
C ARG A 242 12.95 -6.50 -5.21
N ILE A 243 12.87 -7.21 -6.32
CA ILE A 243 11.61 -7.50 -7.01
C ILE A 243 11.23 -8.94 -6.68
N TYR A 244 10.18 -9.10 -5.89
CA TYR A 244 9.74 -10.43 -5.42
C TYR A 244 8.88 -11.11 -6.48
N ARG A 245 9.20 -12.34 -6.85
CA ARG A 245 8.52 -13.06 -7.94
C ARG A 245 8.36 -14.53 -7.60
N LYS A 246 7.45 -15.18 -8.31
CA LYS A 246 7.30 -16.63 -8.29
C LYS A 246 7.72 -17.20 -9.64
N ILE A 247 8.53 -18.26 -9.63
CA ILE A 247 8.93 -18.94 -10.86
C ILE A 247 7.74 -19.73 -11.42
N THR A 248 7.39 -19.51 -12.69
CA THR A 248 6.30 -20.20 -13.39
C THR A 248 6.82 -21.22 -14.41
N ALA A 249 8.05 -21.08 -14.90
CA ALA A 249 8.71 -22.05 -15.75
C ALA A 249 10.24 -22.03 -15.57
N VAL A 250 10.88 -23.19 -15.73
CA VAL A 250 12.34 -23.34 -15.75
C VAL A 250 12.75 -23.96 -17.08
N ASP A 251 13.63 -23.28 -17.82
CA ASP A 251 14.15 -23.70 -19.11
C ASP A 251 15.64 -24.05 -18.94
N THR A 252 15.91 -25.34 -18.76
CA THR A 252 17.26 -25.87 -18.55
C THR A 252 18.11 -25.87 -19.81
N GLN A 253 17.48 -25.87 -20.99
CA GLN A 253 18.18 -25.84 -22.27
C GLN A 253 18.80 -24.46 -22.54
N ASN A 254 18.06 -23.39 -22.25
CA ASN A 254 18.50 -22.01 -22.48
C ASN A 254 19.00 -21.30 -21.23
N GLY A 255 18.99 -21.96 -20.07
CA GLY A 255 19.44 -21.39 -18.80
C GLY A 255 18.60 -20.19 -18.37
N SER A 256 17.28 -20.35 -18.30
CA SER A 256 16.38 -19.24 -17.95
C SER A 256 15.19 -19.65 -17.10
N VAL A 257 14.58 -18.68 -16.45
CA VAL A 257 13.33 -18.84 -15.71
C VAL A 257 12.29 -17.84 -16.22
N THR A 258 11.02 -18.23 -16.16
CA THR A 258 9.88 -17.33 -16.37
C THR A 258 9.28 -16.97 -15.01
N LEU A 259 8.97 -15.69 -14.84
CA LEU A 259 8.42 -15.09 -13.64
C LEU A 259 6.91 -14.86 -13.82
N ASP A 260 6.19 -14.86 -12.71
CA ASP A 260 4.75 -14.64 -12.67
C ASP A 260 4.31 -13.20 -12.99
N ALA A 261 5.21 -12.22 -12.87
CA ALA A 261 4.99 -10.83 -13.24
C ALA A 261 6.26 -10.20 -13.86
N PRO A 262 6.12 -9.19 -14.75
CA PRO A 262 7.27 -8.52 -15.38
C PRO A 262 8.18 -7.79 -14.37
N THR A 263 9.44 -7.55 -14.74
CA THR A 263 10.38 -6.70 -14.00
C THR A 263 9.91 -5.23 -13.94
N ARG A 264 10.49 -4.46 -13.01
CA ARG A 264 10.09 -3.07 -12.71
C ARG A 264 11.20 -2.04 -12.96
N CYS A 265 12.41 -2.48 -13.28
CA CYS A 265 13.57 -1.64 -13.58
C CYS A 265 14.62 -2.46 -14.34
N ALA A 266 15.56 -1.79 -14.98
CA ALA A 266 16.79 -2.42 -15.47
C ALA A 266 17.61 -3.04 -14.33
N MET A 267 18.31 -4.13 -14.62
CA MET A 267 19.30 -4.74 -13.72
C MET A 267 20.46 -5.26 -14.57
N LEU A 268 21.63 -4.66 -14.38
CA LEU A 268 22.81 -4.92 -15.21
C LEU A 268 23.76 -5.91 -14.52
N MET A 269 24.37 -6.81 -15.27
CA MET A 269 25.33 -7.78 -14.78
C MET A 269 26.56 -7.10 -14.15
N ARG A 270 26.94 -5.91 -14.66
CA ARG A 270 28.03 -5.11 -14.07
C ARG A 270 27.75 -4.72 -12.61
N ASP A 271 26.47 -4.67 -12.23
CA ASP A 271 25.97 -4.28 -10.92
C ASP A 271 25.57 -5.52 -10.10
N ASN A 272 26.25 -6.65 -10.32
CA ASN A 272 26.01 -7.92 -9.64
C ASN A 272 24.55 -8.41 -9.71
N ALA A 273 23.88 -8.20 -10.85
CA ALA A 273 22.50 -8.64 -11.06
C ALA A 273 22.35 -10.17 -10.91
N ARG A 274 21.36 -10.56 -10.11
CA ARG A 274 21.19 -11.91 -9.61
C ARG A 274 19.77 -12.21 -9.14
N LEU A 275 19.50 -13.48 -8.98
CA LEU A 275 18.31 -14.02 -8.36
C LEU A 275 18.70 -14.88 -7.16
N TYR A 276 17.86 -14.93 -6.12
CA TYR A 276 17.98 -15.93 -5.06
C TYR A 276 16.61 -16.31 -4.48
N LYS A 277 16.53 -17.48 -3.85
CA LYS A 277 15.30 -17.95 -3.21
C LYS A 277 15.00 -17.15 -1.94
N ILE A 278 13.72 -16.88 -1.72
CA ILE A 278 13.19 -16.29 -0.48
C ILE A 278 12.09 -17.21 0.06
N ASN A 279 11.86 -17.15 1.36
CA ASN A 279 10.81 -17.92 2.02
C ASN A 279 9.78 -16.96 2.63
N PRO A 280 8.59 -16.84 2.02
CA PRO A 280 7.48 -16.18 2.68
C PRO A 280 7.11 -16.89 3.98
N SER A 281 6.91 -16.11 5.02
CA SER A 281 6.58 -16.63 6.35
C SER A 281 5.11 -17.00 6.48
N VAL A 282 4.24 -16.22 5.84
CA VAL A 282 2.79 -16.36 5.87
C VAL A 282 2.23 -16.06 4.49
N SER A 283 1.21 -16.83 4.10
CA SER A 283 0.40 -16.57 2.92
C SER A 283 -1.08 -16.82 3.17
N GLY A 284 -1.96 -16.10 2.48
CA GLY A 284 -3.40 -16.33 2.55
C GLY A 284 -4.08 -15.84 3.84
N SER A 285 -3.38 -15.10 4.70
CA SER A 285 -3.91 -14.65 5.99
C SER A 285 -4.51 -13.25 5.90
N GLY A 286 -5.50 -12.98 6.74
CA GLY A 286 -6.37 -11.80 6.63
C GLY A 286 -6.69 -11.14 7.97
N LEU A 287 -6.96 -9.83 7.92
CA LEU A 287 -7.57 -9.06 9.00
C LEU A 287 -8.86 -8.41 8.49
N ALA A 288 -9.98 -8.59 9.20
CA ALA A 288 -11.28 -8.11 8.71
C ALA A 288 -12.20 -7.54 9.77
N ASP A 289 -12.93 -6.49 9.41
CA ASP A 289 -14.19 -6.09 10.06
C ASP A 289 -14.04 -5.69 11.54
N PHE A 290 -13.09 -4.83 11.87
CA PHE A 290 -12.96 -4.31 13.24
C PHE A 290 -12.37 -2.90 13.28
N SER A 291 -12.57 -2.23 14.41
CA SER A 291 -11.89 -1.00 14.76
C SER A 291 -10.73 -1.26 15.72
N ILE A 292 -9.65 -0.49 15.62
CA ILE A 292 -8.47 -0.60 16.51
C ILE A 292 -8.01 0.77 17.00
N GLY A 293 -7.66 0.90 18.28
CA GLY A 293 -7.31 2.20 18.87
C GLY A 293 -6.28 2.06 19.99
N ASN A 294 -5.42 3.07 20.12
CA ASN A 294 -4.45 3.18 21.20
C ASN A 294 -4.95 4.07 22.32
N ARG A 295 -4.65 3.68 23.56
CA ARG A 295 -4.56 4.64 24.64
C ARG A 295 -3.51 5.69 24.33
N GLU A 296 -3.85 6.96 24.48
CA GLU A 296 -2.92 8.05 24.28
C GLU A 296 -1.79 8.05 25.33
N TYR A 297 -0.60 8.48 24.92
CA TYR A 297 0.51 8.72 25.84
C TYR A 297 0.28 10.05 26.58
N PRO A 298 0.28 10.09 27.93
CA PRO A 298 0.12 11.34 28.68
C PRO A 298 1.24 12.35 28.38
N ILE A 299 0.89 13.57 27.99
CA ILE A 299 1.86 14.65 27.76
C ILE A 299 1.86 15.66 28.89
N LYS A 300 3.02 16.24 29.21
CA LYS A 300 3.18 17.38 30.11
C LYS A 300 3.09 18.70 29.35
N SER A 301 3.67 18.74 28.15
CA SER A 301 3.63 19.90 27.27
C SER A 301 3.79 19.46 25.82
N ALA A 302 2.87 19.88 24.95
CA ALA A 302 2.97 19.57 23.52
C ALA A 302 4.26 20.13 22.90
N ALA A 303 4.70 21.31 23.34
CA ALA A 303 5.91 21.98 22.83
C ALA A 303 7.20 21.21 23.11
N THR A 304 7.22 20.31 24.10
CA THR A 304 8.41 19.50 24.43
C THR A 304 8.21 18.02 24.16
N ASP A 305 7.03 17.48 24.48
CA ASP A 305 6.76 16.05 24.36
C ASP A 305 6.46 15.62 22.92
N LEU A 306 6.00 16.56 22.08
CA LEU A 306 5.63 16.33 20.69
C LEU A 306 6.45 17.20 19.71
N ASP A 307 7.56 17.80 20.18
CA ASP A 307 8.53 18.47 19.32
C ASP A 307 9.04 17.54 18.20
N ALA A 308 9.43 18.10 17.06
CA ALA A 308 9.88 17.34 15.90
C ALA A 308 11.01 16.33 16.22
N TYR A 309 11.88 16.60 17.20
CA TYR A 309 12.98 15.71 17.59
C TYR A 309 12.78 15.06 18.95
N ALA A 310 11.59 15.18 19.56
CA ALA A 310 11.28 14.59 20.86
C ALA A 310 11.56 13.08 20.91
N TYR A 311 11.50 12.38 19.77
CA TYR A 311 11.83 10.95 19.65
C TYR A 311 13.25 10.56 20.10
N GLN A 312 14.18 11.51 20.16
CA GLN A 312 15.56 11.31 20.63
C GLN A 312 15.71 11.58 22.13
N THR A 313 14.76 12.28 22.76
CA THR A 313 14.85 12.73 24.15
C THR A 313 14.11 11.78 25.08
N LYS A 314 14.85 10.95 25.81
CA LYS A 314 14.28 10.00 26.78
C LYS A 314 13.34 10.72 27.76
N GLY A 315 12.11 10.20 27.87
CA GLY A 315 11.10 10.72 28.80
C GLY A 315 10.02 11.60 28.16
N THR A 316 10.17 12.00 26.90
CA THR A 316 9.11 12.66 26.12
C THR A 316 8.10 11.65 25.60
N ALA A 317 6.91 12.11 25.21
CA ALA A 317 5.95 11.25 24.50
C ALA A 317 6.54 10.73 23.18
N GLY A 318 7.13 11.62 22.37
CA GLY A 318 7.77 11.25 21.11
C GLY A 318 8.77 10.10 21.25
N TYR A 319 9.59 10.09 22.31
CA TYR A 319 10.53 8.99 22.55
C TYR A 319 9.82 7.67 22.86
N ASN A 320 8.78 7.71 23.69
CA ASN A 320 8.10 6.51 24.19
C ASN A 320 7.16 5.84 23.18
N VAL A 321 6.79 6.55 22.11
CA VAL A 321 5.89 6.02 21.06
C VAL A 321 6.58 5.87 19.70
N HIS A 322 7.85 6.24 19.63
CA HIS A 322 8.62 6.24 18.40
C HIS A 322 8.60 4.88 17.69
N ALA A 323 8.42 4.90 16.37
CA ALA A 323 8.41 3.69 15.53
C ALA A 323 7.43 2.61 16.03
N SER A 324 6.32 3.04 16.63
CA SER A 324 5.17 2.18 16.92
C SER A 324 4.24 2.13 15.72
N ASP A 325 3.69 0.96 15.44
CA ASP A 325 2.71 0.78 14.37
C ASP A 325 1.45 0.09 14.92
N VAL A 326 0.28 0.49 14.42
CA VAL A 326 -0.97 -0.18 14.76
C VAL A 326 -0.95 -1.60 14.20
N ILE A 327 -0.65 -1.76 12.91
CA ILE A 327 -0.56 -3.05 12.23
C ILE A 327 0.70 -3.12 11.38
N ARG A 328 1.37 -4.28 11.36
CA ARG A 328 2.45 -4.60 10.43
C ARG A 328 2.16 -5.89 9.66
N PHE A 329 2.30 -5.86 8.35
CA PHE A 329 2.54 -7.05 7.52
C PHE A 329 4.04 -7.18 7.28
N SER A 330 4.59 -8.36 7.52
CA SER A 330 6.02 -8.62 7.42
C SER A 330 6.29 -9.99 6.80
N LEU A 331 7.09 -10.05 5.74
CA LEU A 331 7.48 -11.30 5.08
C LEU A 331 6.28 -12.15 4.62
N CYS A 332 5.22 -11.48 4.15
CA CYS A 332 3.97 -12.09 3.72
C CYS A 332 3.82 -12.07 2.20
N VAL A 333 3.15 -13.09 1.64
CA VAL A 333 2.69 -13.07 0.24
C VAL A 333 1.22 -13.41 0.14
N ASP A 334 0.48 -12.75 -0.74
CA ASP A 334 -0.95 -13.03 -0.96
C ASP A 334 -1.75 -13.01 0.36
N SER A 335 -1.61 -11.94 1.14
CA SER A 335 -2.37 -11.70 2.38
C SER A 335 -3.17 -10.41 2.24
N TRP A 336 -4.10 -10.13 3.16
CA TRP A 336 -5.00 -8.99 2.97
C TRP A 336 -5.50 -8.37 4.28
N MET A 337 -6.04 -7.16 4.18
CA MET A 337 -6.77 -6.47 5.24
C MET A 337 -8.00 -5.77 4.64
N GLN A 338 -9.17 -5.93 5.24
CA GLN A 338 -10.40 -5.32 4.73
C GLN A 338 -11.26 -4.76 5.86
N ASN A 339 -11.86 -3.59 5.66
CA ASN A 339 -12.79 -2.98 6.63
C ASN A 339 -12.15 -2.85 8.03
N VAL A 340 -10.95 -2.28 8.09
CA VAL A 340 -10.24 -2.03 9.36
C VAL A 340 -10.01 -0.53 9.51
N SER A 341 -10.50 0.05 10.60
CA SER A 341 -10.36 1.50 10.83
C SER A 341 -9.86 1.82 12.23
N THR A 342 -8.98 2.81 12.32
CA THR A 342 -8.59 3.36 13.62
C THR A 342 -9.75 4.14 14.26
N TYR A 343 -9.86 4.12 15.59
CA TYR A 343 -10.84 4.91 16.32
C TYR A 343 -10.21 5.54 17.57
N ARG A 344 -10.82 6.61 18.09
CA ARG A 344 -10.48 7.21 19.37
C ARG A 344 -11.09 6.39 20.52
N PRO A 345 -10.30 5.77 21.40
CA PRO A 345 -10.82 5.20 22.65
C PRO A 345 -11.46 6.26 23.55
N GLU A 346 -12.55 5.90 24.23
CA GLU A 346 -13.31 6.82 25.09
C GLU A 346 -12.48 7.39 26.25
N CYS A 347 -11.44 6.67 26.68
CA CYS A 347 -10.53 7.10 27.74
C CYS A 347 -9.51 8.17 27.30
N ASN A 348 -9.40 8.47 26.00
CA ASN A 348 -8.49 9.50 25.50
C ASN A 348 -9.17 10.87 25.60
N ASP A 349 -8.48 11.84 26.18
CA ASP A 349 -8.91 13.24 26.29
C ASP A 349 -8.77 13.95 24.93
N ARG A 350 -7.66 13.69 24.21
CA ARG A 350 -7.40 14.22 22.86
C ARG A 350 -7.98 13.32 21.78
N ASP A 351 -8.12 13.87 20.58
CA ASP A 351 -8.47 13.10 19.40
C ASP A 351 -7.26 12.30 18.88
N VAL A 352 -6.94 11.23 19.59
CA VAL A 352 -5.82 10.33 19.31
C VAL A 352 -6.38 8.95 19.05
N HIS A 353 -6.12 8.40 17.86
CA HIS A 353 -6.46 7.02 17.53
C HIS A 353 -5.22 6.13 17.54
N MET A 354 -4.09 6.64 17.05
CA MET A 354 -2.81 5.95 16.95
C MET A 354 -1.68 6.77 17.55
N LEU A 355 -0.66 6.09 18.10
CA LEU A 355 0.44 6.79 18.78
C LEU A 355 1.49 7.35 17.83
N SER A 356 1.86 6.59 16.79
CA SER A 356 2.81 7.02 15.75
C SER A 356 2.32 6.64 14.37
N ASN A 357 2.46 5.38 13.95
CA ASN A 357 2.15 4.95 12.59
C ASN A 357 0.92 4.03 12.55
N GLY A 358 0.21 4.05 11.41
CA GLY A 358 -0.94 3.21 11.16
C GLY A 358 -0.56 1.82 10.68
N LEU A 359 -0.37 1.67 9.37
CA LEU A 359 -0.02 0.41 8.72
C LEU A 359 1.41 0.43 8.18
N GLU A 360 2.18 -0.61 8.47
CA GLU A 360 3.43 -0.90 7.77
C GLU A 360 3.33 -2.20 6.98
N ILE A 361 3.71 -2.16 5.70
CA ILE A 361 3.83 -3.34 4.84
C ILE A 361 5.31 -3.49 4.46
N MET A 362 6.00 -4.45 5.05
CA MET A 362 7.45 -4.60 4.95
C MET A 362 7.84 -5.94 4.35
N HIS A 363 8.68 -5.94 3.32
CA HIS A 363 9.17 -7.14 2.63
C HIS A 363 8.01 -8.11 2.32
N CYS A 364 6.96 -7.60 1.70
CA CYS A 364 5.80 -8.39 1.30
C CYS A 364 5.60 -8.36 -0.21
N ARG A 365 4.74 -9.24 -0.72
CA ARG A 365 4.20 -9.11 -2.08
C ARG A 365 2.72 -9.45 -2.16
N GLY A 366 1.97 -8.73 -2.99
CA GLY A 366 0.58 -9.07 -3.27
C GLY A 366 -0.33 -8.89 -2.06
N ILE A 367 -0.07 -7.86 -1.24
CA ILE A 367 -0.96 -7.51 -0.13
C ILE A 367 -2.08 -6.63 -0.67
N THR A 368 -3.34 -6.98 -0.39
CA THR A 368 -4.47 -6.07 -0.63
C THR A 368 -4.96 -5.47 0.68
N VAL A 369 -5.06 -4.16 0.72
CA VAL A 369 -5.69 -3.41 1.81
C VAL A 369 -6.90 -2.69 1.24
N ARG A 370 -8.10 -3.04 1.68
CA ARG A 370 -9.36 -2.53 1.10
C ARG A 370 -10.25 -1.89 2.14
N ASN A 371 -10.73 -0.68 1.86
CA ASN A 371 -11.68 0.03 2.73
C ASN A 371 -11.16 0.16 4.18
N CYS A 372 -9.92 0.63 4.33
CA CYS A 372 -9.27 0.80 5.63
C CYS A 372 -8.94 2.26 5.89
N SER A 373 -8.93 2.68 7.16
CA SER A 373 -8.65 4.06 7.55
C SER A 373 -7.71 4.17 8.75
N PHE A 374 -6.63 4.94 8.58
CA PHE A 374 -5.71 5.27 9.67
C PHE A 374 -5.69 6.78 9.88
N SER A 375 -5.94 7.22 11.11
CA SER A 375 -6.19 8.63 11.40
C SER A 375 -5.59 9.07 12.72
N ASN A 376 -5.39 10.39 12.87
CA ASN A 376 -5.16 11.04 14.16
C ASN A 376 -3.97 10.45 14.94
N ALA A 377 -2.76 10.57 14.36
CA ALA A 377 -1.52 10.20 15.03
C ALA A 377 -1.16 11.20 16.14
N GLN A 378 -0.84 10.69 17.33
CA GLN A 378 -0.42 11.53 18.45
C GLN A 378 0.95 12.19 18.20
N TYR A 379 1.96 11.41 17.84
CA TYR A 379 3.29 11.91 17.58
C TYR A 379 3.58 11.92 16.08
N GLN A 380 3.83 13.12 15.57
CA GLN A 380 4.01 13.40 14.16
C GLN A 380 5.40 13.99 13.86
N GLY A 381 6.35 13.93 14.81
CA GLY A 381 7.70 14.46 14.62
C GLY A 381 8.55 13.66 13.62
N ALA A 382 9.81 14.04 13.47
CA ALA A 382 10.81 13.41 12.60
C ALA A 382 11.11 11.94 13.00
N GLY A 383 12.01 11.28 12.26
CA GLY A 383 12.42 9.89 12.53
C GLY A 383 11.37 8.85 12.15
N GLY A 384 10.58 9.10 11.10
CA GLY A 384 9.60 8.11 10.61
C GLY A 384 8.35 7.93 11.49
N ASN A 385 7.82 9.00 12.09
CA ASN A 385 6.64 8.96 12.95
C ASN A 385 5.46 9.75 12.35
N GLY A 386 4.24 9.32 12.67
CA GLY A 386 3.01 9.96 12.19
C GLY A 386 2.57 9.49 10.80
N TYR A 387 2.90 8.26 10.37
CA TYR A 387 2.63 7.83 8.99
C TYR A 387 1.33 7.05 8.96
N GLY A 388 0.41 7.37 8.05
CA GLY A 388 -0.83 6.58 7.87
C GLY A 388 -0.51 5.20 7.32
N TYR A 389 0.19 5.17 6.19
CA TYR A 389 0.62 3.95 5.49
C TYR A 389 2.10 4.04 5.13
N ILE A 390 2.86 3.03 5.53
CA ILE A 390 4.26 2.81 5.15
C ILE A 390 4.30 1.58 4.23
N ILE A 391 4.68 1.79 2.99
CA ILE A 391 4.78 0.75 1.97
C ILE A 391 6.27 0.50 1.71
N SER A 392 6.70 -0.72 1.97
CA SER A 392 8.08 -1.22 1.83
C SER A 392 8.02 -2.63 1.25
N ALA A 393 7.29 -2.78 0.13
CA ALA A 393 6.84 -4.06 -0.42
C ALA A 393 6.57 -3.98 -1.94
N GLY A 394 6.40 -5.13 -2.59
CA GLY A 394 6.19 -5.22 -4.04
C GLY A 394 4.75 -5.57 -4.44
N ASP A 395 4.24 -5.03 -5.54
CA ASP A 395 2.95 -5.38 -6.13
C ASP A 395 1.78 -5.44 -5.11
N CYS A 396 1.71 -4.50 -4.17
CA CYS A 396 0.61 -4.39 -3.21
C CYS A 396 -0.48 -3.43 -3.72
N LEU A 397 -1.74 -3.68 -3.35
CA LEU A 397 -2.90 -2.85 -3.69
C LEU A 397 -3.49 -2.23 -2.43
N LEU A 398 -3.57 -0.91 -2.37
CA LEU A 398 -4.40 -0.18 -1.41
C LEU A 398 -5.60 0.36 -2.18
N ASP A 399 -6.79 -0.11 -1.84
CA ASP A 399 -8.05 0.15 -2.54
C ASP A 399 -9.03 0.84 -1.59
N THR A 400 -9.45 2.06 -1.93
CA THR A 400 -10.44 2.80 -1.14
C THR A 400 -9.98 3.00 0.32
N CYS A 401 -8.69 3.31 0.50
CA CYS A 401 -8.10 3.56 1.82
C CYS A 401 -8.02 5.06 2.14
N SER A 402 -8.05 5.43 3.42
CA SER A 402 -7.92 6.83 3.84
C SER A 402 -6.87 7.09 4.93
N ALA A 403 -6.05 8.12 4.74
CA ALA A 403 -5.18 8.68 5.75
C ALA A 403 -5.68 10.08 6.15
N ILE A 404 -5.92 10.32 7.44
CA ILE A 404 -6.52 11.58 7.93
C ILE A 404 -5.73 12.12 9.12
N SER A 405 -5.33 13.39 9.08
CA SER A 405 -4.63 14.05 10.20
C SER A 405 -3.36 13.30 10.62
N THR A 406 -2.59 12.84 9.64
CA THR A 406 -1.27 12.20 9.85
C THR A 406 -0.15 13.20 9.51
N ARG A 407 1.11 12.84 9.73
CA ARG A 407 2.24 13.59 9.14
C ARG A 407 2.31 13.29 7.65
N HIS A 408 2.49 12.02 7.30
CA HIS A 408 2.48 11.55 5.93
C HIS A 408 1.28 10.63 5.73
N GLY A 409 0.51 10.84 4.66
CA GLY A 409 -0.66 10.01 4.35
C GLY A 409 -0.22 8.61 3.93
N PHE A 410 0.32 8.54 2.71
CA PHE A 410 0.93 7.34 2.14
C PHE A 410 2.42 7.60 1.88
N SER A 411 3.28 6.68 2.31
CA SER A 411 4.73 6.81 2.15
C SER A 411 5.33 5.52 1.59
N PHE A 412 5.99 5.61 0.44
CA PHE A 412 6.70 4.48 -0.17
C PHE A 412 8.17 4.56 0.21
N LYS A 413 8.77 3.45 0.64
CA LYS A 413 10.15 3.43 1.10
C LYS A 413 10.99 2.37 0.42
N TYR A 414 12.23 2.74 0.13
CA TYR A 414 13.27 1.85 -0.38
C TYR A 414 13.04 1.28 -1.80
N ALA A 415 14.08 0.72 -2.40
CA ALA A 415 14.07 0.14 -3.75
C ALA A 415 13.27 -1.17 -3.89
N TRP A 416 12.86 -1.78 -2.78
CA TRP A 416 11.93 -2.90 -2.78
C TRP A 416 10.45 -2.47 -2.70
N SER A 417 10.18 -1.16 -2.71
CA SER A 417 8.85 -0.61 -2.99
C SER A 417 8.64 -0.42 -4.49
N ASN A 418 8.06 -1.42 -5.14
CA ASN A 418 7.83 -1.38 -6.57
C ASN A 418 6.55 -2.08 -7.02
N GLY A 419 5.92 -1.59 -8.08
CA GLY A 419 4.69 -2.15 -8.63
C GLY A 419 3.45 -1.95 -7.75
N ASN A 420 3.53 -1.14 -6.68
CA ASN A 420 2.41 -0.93 -5.78
C ASN A 420 1.38 0.01 -6.40
N VAL A 421 0.11 -0.16 -6.02
CA VAL A 421 -1.02 0.62 -6.50
C VAL A 421 -1.77 1.23 -5.32
N LEU A 422 -1.94 2.56 -5.32
CA LEU A 422 -3.01 3.22 -4.60
C LEU A 422 -4.15 3.41 -5.59
N TYR A 423 -5.35 2.92 -5.25
CA TYR A 423 -6.54 3.03 -6.08
C TYR A 423 -7.67 3.62 -5.26
N ASN A 424 -8.22 4.75 -5.72
CA ASN A 424 -9.39 5.40 -5.11
C ASN A 424 -9.18 5.77 -3.63
N CYS A 425 -7.95 6.13 -3.26
CA CYS A 425 -7.58 6.46 -1.88
C CYS A 425 -7.84 7.95 -1.56
N LEU A 426 -7.86 8.29 -0.27
CA LEU A 426 -7.97 9.66 0.24
C LEU A 426 -6.80 9.99 1.17
N SER A 427 -6.13 11.13 0.96
CA SER A 427 -5.28 11.77 1.97
C SER A 427 -5.87 13.13 2.33
N ARG A 428 -6.07 13.37 3.63
CA ARG A 428 -6.64 14.62 4.14
C ARG A 428 -5.86 15.16 5.32
N GLY A 429 -5.44 16.42 5.21
CA GLY A 429 -4.85 17.16 6.32
C GLY A 429 -3.50 16.61 6.78
N SER A 430 -2.79 15.86 5.93
CA SER A 430 -1.45 15.39 6.26
C SER A 430 -0.42 16.49 6.00
N TRP A 431 0.15 17.07 7.06
CA TRP A 431 0.95 18.29 6.91
C TRP A 431 2.30 18.09 6.21
N GLY A 432 2.84 16.87 6.24
CA GLY A 432 4.03 16.46 5.51
C GLY A 432 3.75 15.92 4.11
N GLY A 433 2.47 15.85 3.69
CA GLY A 433 2.05 15.26 2.42
C GLY A 433 2.24 13.75 2.33
N SER A 434 1.64 13.11 1.34
CA SER A 434 2.07 11.76 0.91
C SER A 434 3.40 11.85 0.17
N ASP A 435 4.24 10.81 0.24
CA ASP A 435 5.60 10.92 -0.29
C ASP A 435 6.27 9.60 -0.70
N PHE A 436 7.46 9.78 -1.25
CA PHE A 436 8.47 8.75 -1.42
C PHE A 436 9.64 9.06 -0.47
N HIS A 437 9.96 8.12 0.40
CA HIS A 437 10.97 8.22 1.46
C HIS A 437 12.14 7.26 1.18
N MET A 438 13.33 7.58 1.69
CA MET A 438 14.57 6.83 1.40
C MET A 438 14.90 6.83 -0.10
N MET A 439 15.59 5.79 -0.58
CA MET A 439 16.08 5.61 -1.95
C MET A 439 15.62 4.23 -2.43
N LEU A 440 15.20 3.94 -3.65
CA LEU A 440 14.68 4.69 -4.78
C LEU A 440 13.51 3.78 -5.16
N SER A 441 12.30 4.10 -4.72
CA SER A 441 11.13 3.26 -5.03
C SER A 441 10.75 3.41 -6.50
N MET A 442 10.30 2.36 -7.17
CA MET A 442 10.21 2.37 -8.63
C MET A 442 8.87 1.87 -9.13
N ALA A 443 8.39 2.45 -10.23
CA ALA A 443 7.23 1.93 -10.96
C ALA A 443 6.04 1.66 -10.02
N ASN A 444 5.62 2.66 -9.27
CA ASN A 444 4.38 2.62 -8.49
C ASN A 444 3.28 3.39 -9.23
N LEU A 445 2.03 3.12 -8.90
CA LEU A 445 0.86 3.79 -9.47
C LEU A 445 0.03 4.42 -8.36
N VAL A 446 -0.22 5.72 -8.50
CA VAL A 446 -1.17 6.49 -7.70
C VAL A 446 -2.35 6.81 -8.61
N ASP A 447 -3.43 6.06 -8.47
CA ASP A 447 -4.59 6.06 -9.37
C ASP A 447 -5.84 6.53 -8.62
N ASN A 448 -6.46 7.63 -9.06
CA ASN A 448 -7.62 8.23 -8.41
C ASN A 448 -7.38 8.58 -6.92
N LEU A 449 -6.20 9.09 -6.58
CA LEU A 449 -5.96 9.62 -5.24
C LEU A 449 -6.70 10.96 -5.07
N THR A 450 -7.50 11.06 -4.02
CA THR A 450 -8.12 12.32 -3.58
C THR A 450 -7.23 13.00 -2.54
N LEU A 451 -6.97 14.29 -2.75
CA LEU A 451 -6.17 15.14 -1.87
C LEU A 451 -7.02 16.32 -1.38
N ASP A 452 -7.17 16.46 -0.07
CA ASP A 452 -7.93 17.55 0.56
C ASP A 452 -7.13 18.22 1.67
N LYS A 453 -6.71 19.47 1.46
CA LYS A 453 -5.70 20.14 2.29
C LYS A 453 -4.51 19.20 2.49
N ASP A 454 -4.01 18.70 1.37
CA ASP A 454 -2.95 17.70 1.29
C ASP A 454 -2.27 17.79 -0.07
N PHE A 455 -1.15 17.09 -0.24
CA PHE A 455 -0.35 17.04 -1.45
C PHE A 455 0.49 15.75 -1.49
N ILE A 456 1.03 15.40 -2.65
CA ILE A 456 1.98 14.29 -2.80
C ILE A 456 3.29 14.76 -3.44
N GLU A 457 4.43 14.32 -2.90
CA GLU A 457 5.77 14.69 -3.38
C GLU A 457 6.60 13.47 -3.82
N ALA A 458 7.03 13.49 -5.08
CA ALA A 458 7.98 12.58 -5.71
C ALA A 458 9.25 13.36 -6.10
N VAL A 459 9.96 13.86 -5.10
CA VAL A 459 11.10 14.79 -5.28
C VAL A 459 12.39 14.24 -4.68
N VAL A 460 13.51 14.83 -5.08
CA VAL A 460 14.81 14.59 -4.43
C VAL A 460 14.76 15.07 -2.98
N ARG A 461 15.33 14.28 -2.07
CA ARG A 461 15.44 14.64 -0.64
C ARG A 461 16.91 14.74 -0.25
N PRO A 462 17.49 15.95 -0.14
CA PRO A 462 18.90 16.15 0.23
C PRO A 462 19.15 16.00 1.75
N TYR A 463 18.29 15.25 2.44
CA TYR A 463 18.30 15.06 3.88
C TYR A 463 17.68 13.70 4.22
N GLY A 464 17.78 13.34 5.50
CA GLY A 464 17.34 12.05 6.02
C GLY A 464 18.43 11.00 5.85
N GLY A 465 18.81 10.32 6.93
CA GLY A 465 19.95 9.40 6.96
C GLY A 465 21.29 10.08 7.25
N ALA A 466 22.33 9.27 7.46
CA ALA A 466 23.71 9.73 7.59
C ALA A 466 24.36 9.89 6.20
N ALA A 467 25.55 10.51 6.11
CA ALA A 467 26.33 10.55 4.88
C ALA A 467 26.53 9.13 4.30
N GLY A 468 26.31 8.96 2.99
CA GLY A 468 26.29 7.66 2.32
C GLY A 468 24.92 6.96 2.34
N ARG A 469 23.98 7.42 3.17
CA ARG A 469 22.58 6.92 3.28
C ARG A 469 21.55 8.05 3.15
N ILE A 470 21.88 9.12 2.45
CA ILE A 470 20.95 10.23 2.24
C ILE A 470 19.84 9.82 1.28
N HIS A 471 18.59 10.22 1.52
CA HIS A 471 17.44 9.82 0.71
C HIS A 471 17.61 10.08 -0.80
N GLY A 472 18.25 11.19 -1.22
CA GLY A 472 18.59 11.44 -2.63
C GLY A 472 17.38 11.34 -3.57
N HIS A 473 17.54 10.69 -4.72
CA HIS A 473 16.41 10.34 -5.57
C HIS A 473 15.50 9.31 -4.88
N THR A 474 14.23 9.69 -4.69
CA THR A 474 13.26 8.91 -3.91
C THR A 474 12.40 7.98 -4.78
N THR A 475 12.14 8.36 -6.03
CA THR A 475 11.39 7.52 -6.98
C THR A 475 11.71 7.76 -8.45
N THR A 476 11.31 6.80 -9.30
CA THR A 476 11.35 6.82 -10.77
C THR A 476 10.23 5.96 -11.36
N GLN A 477 9.81 6.25 -12.59
CA GLN A 477 8.75 5.56 -13.34
C GLN A 477 7.41 5.49 -12.61
N THR A 478 7.21 6.30 -11.56
CA THR A 478 5.95 6.36 -10.83
C THR A 478 4.94 7.18 -11.61
N VAL A 479 3.73 6.64 -11.70
CA VAL A 479 2.61 7.22 -12.42
C VAL A 479 1.59 7.79 -11.45
N PHE A 480 1.26 9.06 -11.62
CA PHE A 480 0.07 9.69 -11.07
C PHE A 480 -1.00 9.70 -12.15
N TRP A 481 -2.10 9.00 -11.92
CA TRP A 481 -3.21 8.86 -12.85
C TRP A 481 -4.48 9.40 -12.23
N ASN A 482 -5.12 10.35 -12.91
CA ASN A 482 -6.41 10.92 -12.52
C ASN A 482 -6.48 11.37 -11.05
N THR A 483 -5.50 12.15 -10.59
CA THR A 483 -5.46 12.62 -9.19
C THR A 483 -6.43 13.78 -8.99
N HIS A 484 -7.30 13.67 -7.96
CA HIS A 484 -8.33 14.66 -7.65
C HIS A 484 -7.93 15.55 -6.48
N GLY A 485 -7.95 16.86 -6.69
CA GLY A 485 -7.71 17.84 -5.62
C GLY A 485 -8.97 18.58 -5.19
N GLU A 486 -9.42 18.33 -3.96
CA GLU A 486 -10.53 19.09 -3.34
C GLU A 486 -10.09 20.49 -2.93
N SER A 487 -8.91 20.60 -2.33
CA SER A 487 -8.33 21.87 -1.90
C SER A 487 -6.82 21.79 -1.71
N TYR A 488 -6.10 22.87 -2.00
CA TYR A 488 -4.65 22.93 -1.75
C TYR A 488 -4.33 22.90 -0.26
N PHE A 489 -3.21 22.27 0.08
CA PHE A 489 -2.57 22.47 1.38
C PHE A 489 -2.16 23.93 1.57
N ASP A 490 -2.21 24.42 2.81
CA ASP A 490 -1.88 25.81 3.11
C ASP A 490 -0.44 26.16 2.71
N GLY A 491 -0.27 27.29 2.02
CA GLY A 491 1.02 27.69 1.46
C GLY A 491 1.48 26.95 0.19
N LYS A 492 0.78 25.91 -0.28
CA LYS A 492 1.05 25.23 -1.55
C LYS A 492 0.14 25.75 -2.67
N ARG A 493 0.53 25.54 -3.92
CA ARG A 493 -0.24 25.91 -5.14
C ARG A 493 -0.38 24.75 -6.13
N TYR A 494 -0.15 23.55 -5.65
CA TYR A 494 -0.18 22.30 -6.40
C TYR A 494 -0.66 21.19 -5.48
N ILE A 495 -1.14 20.10 -6.08
CA ILE A 495 -1.46 18.85 -5.39
C ILE A 495 -0.39 17.77 -5.62
N ILE A 496 0.40 17.90 -6.69
CA ILE A 496 1.51 17.00 -7.01
C ILE A 496 2.78 17.83 -7.22
N ASP A 497 3.87 17.48 -6.53
CA ASP A 497 5.25 17.89 -6.89
C ASP A 497 6.01 16.64 -7.33
N SER A 498 6.42 16.57 -8.59
CA SER A 498 7.09 15.39 -9.14
C SER A 498 8.32 15.81 -9.93
N ARG A 499 9.48 15.30 -9.51
CA ARG A 499 10.81 15.57 -10.07
C ARG A 499 11.63 14.28 -9.97
N GLN A 500 11.13 13.24 -10.62
CA GLN A 500 11.64 11.89 -10.46
C GLN A 500 13.01 11.72 -11.13
N TYR A 501 13.74 10.66 -10.79
CA TYR A 501 14.90 10.29 -11.59
C TYR A 501 14.45 9.76 -12.95
N GLY A 502 15.03 10.25 -14.04
CA GLY A 502 14.64 9.84 -15.39
C GLY A 502 13.23 10.34 -15.74
N TRP A 503 12.24 9.44 -15.81
CA TRP A 503 10.86 9.80 -16.11
C TRP A 503 9.92 9.47 -14.96
N GLY A 504 9.15 10.46 -14.53
CA GLY A 504 7.85 10.32 -13.88
C GLY A 504 6.70 10.68 -14.82
N TYR A 505 5.48 10.30 -14.46
CA TYR A 505 4.29 10.52 -15.29
C TYR A 505 3.15 11.10 -14.47
N ILE A 506 2.60 12.22 -14.92
CA ILE A 506 1.40 12.84 -14.37
C ILE A 506 0.37 12.94 -15.49
N ILE A 507 -0.64 12.08 -15.43
CA ILE A 507 -1.64 11.93 -16.49
C ILE A 507 -3.02 12.12 -15.89
N GLY A 508 -3.61 13.28 -16.16
CA GLY A 508 -4.90 13.67 -15.62
C GLY A 508 -4.80 14.15 -14.17
N THR A 509 -5.19 15.40 -13.96
CA THR A 509 -5.61 15.91 -12.66
C THR A 509 -6.94 16.61 -12.79
N ASP A 510 -7.73 16.64 -11.73
CA ASP A 510 -9.01 17.35 -11.71
C ASP A 510 -9.33 17.90 -10.31
N GLY A 511 -10.56 18.39 -10.14
CA GLY A 511 -11.02 19.05 -8.92
C GLY A 511 -10.71 20.54 -8.89
N LYS A 512 -10.99 21.17 -7.74
CA LYS A 512 -10.77 22.61 -7.54
C LYS A 512 -9.28 22.95 -7.41
N ALA A 513 -8.47 21.97 -7.04
CA ALA A 513 -7.04 22.06 -6.86
C ALA A 513 -6.34 21.07 -7.81
N ASP A 514 -6.15 21.46 -9.07
CA ASP A 514 -5.70 20.55 -10.14
C ASP A 514 -4.22 20.72 -10.52
N LYS A 515 -3.54 21.73 -9.98
CA LYS A 515 -2.20 22.14 -10.45
C LYS A 515 -1.10 21.18 -9.98
N VAL A 516 -0.03 21.13 -10.78
CA VAL A 516 1.14 20.29 -10.58
C VAL A 516 2.41 21.14 -10.62
N ASN A 517 3.48 20.66 -9.99
CA ASN A 517 4.82 21.22 -10.09
C ASN A 517 5.79 20.14 -10.59
N THR A 518 6.38 20.36 -11.76
CA THR A 518 7.24 19.38 -12.45
C THR A 518 8.57 19.95 -12.92
N LEU A 519 8.76 21.26 -12.74
CA LEU A 519 9.96 21.93 -13.23
C LEU A 519 11.20 21.27 -12.61
N PRO A 520 12.14 20.76 -13.44
CA PRO A 520 13.36 20.18 -12.95
C PRO A 520 14.07 21.14 -12.03
N THR A 521 14.42 20.64 -10.86
CA THR A 521 15.31 21.33 -9.96
C THR A 521 16.75 20.97 -10.29
N ALA A 522 17.57 22.00 -10.24
CA ALA A 522 19.02 21.93 -10.18
C ALA A 522 19.39 22.31 -8.74
N GLU A 523 18.83 21.59 -7.77
CA GLU A 523 18.74 22.07 -6.40
C GLU A 523 20.13 22.18 -5.75
N THR A 524 20.35 23.28 -5.03
CA THR A 524 21.48 23.51 -4.13
C THR A 524 20.91 23.84 -2.76
N GLU A 525 20.48 22.83 -2.01
CA GLU A 525 20.23 23.01 -0.59
C GLU A 525 20.85 21.86 0.21
N GLY A 526 21.43 22.18 1.37
CA GLY A 526 21.99 21.21 2.31
C GLY A 526 23.49 20.88 2.17
N GLY A 527 24.20 21.41 1.16
CA GLY A 527 25.66 21.19 1.03
C GLY A 527 26.06 19.85 0.40
N TYR A 528 25.11 19.08 -0.15
CA TYR A 528 25.34 17.75 -0.74
C TYR A 528 25.42 17.76 -2.28
N GLY A 529 25.72 18.90 -2.89
CA GLY A 529 25.90 19.04 -4.34
C GLY A 529 24.61 19.35 -5.11
N LYS A 530 24.77 19.59 -6.42
CA LYS A 530 23.68 19.87 -7.36
C LYS A 530 23.08 18.56 -7.84
N VAL A 531 21.80 18.31 -7.56
CA VAL A 531 21.07 17.18 -8.17
C VAL A 531 20.26 17.73 -9.34
N ASP A 532 20.49 17.15 -10.52
CA ASP A 532 19.73 17.46 -11.72
C ASP A 532 18.60 16.43 -11.84
N THR A 533 17.37 16.93 -11.89
CA THR A 533 16.16 16.11 -12.05
C THR A 533 15.61 16.14 -13.46
N SER A 534 16.41 16.60 -14.45
CA SER A 534 16.02 16.53 -15.85
C SER A 534 16.03 15.08 -16.37
N PRO A 535 15.17 14.75 -17.36
CA PRO A 535 14.16 15.62 -18.01
C PRO A 535 12.99 15.99 -17.08
N GLU A 536 12.22 17.02 -17.45
CA GLU A 536 10.95 17.31 -16.79
C GLU A 536 10.00 16.12 -16.93
N ASP A 537 9.36 15.71 -15.82
CA ASP A 537 8.39 14.62 -15.81
C ASP A 537 7.28 14.85 -16.84
N HIS A 538 6.78 13.76 -17.43
CA HIS A 538 5.76 13.84 -18.48
C HIS A 538 4.40 14.26 -17.91
N VAL A 539 3.80 15.31 -18.46
CA VAL A 539 2.52 15.85 -17.99
C VAL A 539 1.49 15.89 -19.12
N GLU A 540 0.32 15.29 -18.88
CA GLU A 540 -0.84 15.35 -19.76
C GLU A 540 -2.11 15.69 -18.97
N GLY A 541 -2.99 16.51 -19.54
CA GLY A 541 -4.37 16.64 -19.05
C GLY A 541 -4.54 17.25 -17.67
N VAL A 542 -3.71 18.23 -17.28
CA VAL A 542 -3.91 19.02 -16.05
C VAL A 542 -5.27 19.72 -16.10
N GLY A 543 -6.11 19.47 -15.09
CA GLY A 543 -7.49 19.98 -15.01
C GLY A 543 -8.48 19.29 -15.95
N LYS A 544 -8.13 18.11 -16.50
CA LYS A 544 -8.94 17.33 -17.45
C LYS A 544 -9.09 15.86 -17.04
N GLY A 545 -8.82 15.52 -15.77
CA GLY A 545 -8.94 14.14 -15.27
C GLY A 545 -10.37 13.57 -15.39
N ASP A 546 -11.38 14.41 -15.20
CA ASP A 546 -12.81 14.06 -15.30
C ASP A 546 -13.25 13.46 -16.65
N THR A 547 -12.47 13.70 -17.71
CA THR A 547 -12.71 13.26 -19.08
C THR A 547 -11.61 12.32 -19.61
N LEU A 548 -10.67 11.90 -18.77
CA LEU A 548 -9.62 10.94 -19.12
C LEU A 548 -10.20 9.52 -19.30
N ASP A 549 -9.91 8.87 -20.42
CA ASP A 549 -10.28 7.48 -20.70
C ASP A 549 -9.01 6.60 -20.80
N PRO A 550 -8.89 5.54 -19.97
CA PRO A 550 -9.79 5.15 -18.89
C PRO A 550 -9.66 6.04 -17.65
N GLN A 551 -10.72 6.14 -16.85
CA GLN A 551 -10.69 6.84 -15.55
C GLN A 551 -9.75 6.20 -14.52
N SER A 552 -9.43 4.91 -14.67
CA SER A 552 -8.42 4.22 -13.87
C SER A 552 -7.53 3.37 -14.78
N LEU A 553 -6.22 3.61 -14.68
CA LEU A 553 -5.21 2.82 -15.37
C LEU A 553 -5.17 1.38 -14.83
N TYR A 554 -5.18 1.22 -13.50
CA TYR A 554 -5.13 -0.09 -12.85
C TYR A 554 -6.31 -0.98 -13.28
N GLN A 555 -7.53 -0.44 -13.19
CA GLN A 555 -8.74 -1.20 -13.53
C GLN A 555 -8.80 -1.58 -15.01
N ASP A 556 -8.36 -0.69 -15.92
CA ASP A 556 -8.30 -1.01 -17.35
C ASP A 556 -7.26 -2.09 -17.65
N GLN A 557 -6.05 -1.97 -17.09
CA GLN A 557 -4.99 -2.97 -17.24
C GLN A 557 -5.42 -4.33 -16.67
N LEU A 558 -6.02 -4.35 -15.48
CA LEU A 558 -6.54 -5.57 -14.86
C LEU A 558 -7.62 -6.22 -15.72
N ARG A 559 -8.52 -5.42 -16.28
CA ARG A 559 -9.55 -5.89 -17.20
C ARG A 559 -8.96 -6.49 -18.46
N ARG A 560 -7.98 -5.81 -19.10
CA ARG A 560 -7.27 -6.32 -20.27
C ARG A 560 -6.61 -7.66 -19.99
N ARG A 561 -5.89 -7.79 -18.87
CA ARG A 561 -5.23 -9.05 -18.50
C ARG A 561 -6.23 -10.18 -18.24
N LYS A 562 -7.38 -9.90 -17.62
CA LYS A 562 -8.48 -10.87 -17.45
C LYS A 562 -9.00 -11.40 -18.80
N PHE A 563 -9.08 -10.55 -19.82
CA PHE A 563 -9.58 -10.93 -21.15
C PHE A 563 -8.53 -11.54 -22.08
N SER A 564 -7.24 -11.26 -21.88
CA SER A 564 -6.16 -11.84 -22.69
C SER A 564 -5.80 -13.28 -22.31
N GLY A 565 -6.53 -13.90 -21.37
CA GLY A 565 -6.39 -15.31 -21.03
C GLY A 565 -5.45 -15.64 -19.86
N GLY A 566 -4.92 -14.64 -19.15
CA GLY A 566 -4.15 -14.81 -17.91
C GLY A 566 -2.79 -15.48 -18.07
#